data_AF-A0ABD5EFC8-F1
#
_entry.id   AF-A0ABD5EFC8-F1
#
_cell.length_a   1.000
_cell.length_b   1.000
_cell.length_c   1.000
_cell.angle_alpha   90.00
_cell.angle_beta   90.00
_cell.angle_gamma   90.00
#
_symmetry.space_group_name_H-M   'P 1'
#
loop_
_entity.id
_entity.type
_entity.pdbx_description
1 polymer ?
#
loop_
_entity_poly.entity_id
_entity_poly.type
_entity_poly.pdbx_seq_one_letter_code
_entity_poly.pdbx_strand_id
1 'polypeptide(L)'
;MPDPEASAALADALMRVTVLDTLDARRLCVHDAMDRLRLRLSVPEFDNKKMHIVAMLRAFAEVPGGQWRLALAVDHLAHHDLNSQYALSLVEPVLPPVLDDPARDGLRTLLTGLDRTTVPQLPAVYQQAAGDHFGPLPETVHSAWDAYQRLALTNRPAEGAPRTVLFLQGLAMVLAPERGDALRAWVSRQVRGTAADHLQAQRILDDSRAHAGGSPPKSVRPAYLLIRLAPATASPDRVDISCWASSGTSWEPRRREQCSVPAAAVRARVATLIDREEARLRTHRGSLVLEFILPLSMMNEPVEEWSRHSAFGENPVWSGGLGGPPIGVDYRVVVRSKERIDAQQLHRIWNARWDVLSSAGPGAATHRCARGDGARAESLYEQLSRAPRVVLMTLGSAPDDHHGRRELLVGLQAGLPLLLWSRGGGSAGASAALHEDVLQGDLEEVLGRLTSLRSAPHPGDDDAGGCGPRLAVLWDDPNRLPEIPEPVA
;
A
#
# COMPACT_ATOMS: atom_id res chain seq x y z
N MET A 1 2.72 -4.02 -49.38
CA MET A 1 1.74 -3.03 -49.86
C MET A 1 0.87 -2.65 -48.67
N PRO A 2 0.92 -1.41 -48.19
CA PRO A 2 0.04 -0.97 -47.11
C PRO A 2 -1.43 -1.02 -47.57
N ASP A 3 -2.33 -1.25 -46.63
CA ASP A 3 -3.78 -1.26 -46.85
C ASP A 3 -4.25 0.12 -47.39
N PRO A 4 -4.93 0.17 -48.57
CA PRO A 4 -5.42 1.42 -49.15
C PRO A 4 -6.37 2.19 -48.24
N GLU A 5 -7.19 1.49 -47.44
CA GLU A 5 -8.15 2.12 -46.52
C GLU A 5 -7.44 2.77 -45.34
N ALA A 6 -6.42 2.08 -44.77
CA ALA A 6 -5.61 2.62 -43.68
C ALA A 6 -4.81 3.87 -44.11
N SER A 7 -4.29 3.89 -45.34
CA SER A 7 -3.57 5.06 -45.88
C SER A 7 -4.49 6.26 -46.12
N ALA A 8 -5.76 6.02 -46.50
CA ALA A 8 -6.75 7.09 -46.64
C ALA A 8 -7.16 7.68 -45.29
N ALA A 9 -7.42 6.84 -44.28
CA ALA A 9 -7.75 7.27 -42.93
C ALA A 9 -6.63 8.13 -42.31
N LEU A 10 -5.37 7.73 -42.50
CA LEU A 10 -4.21 8.48 -42.06
C LEU A 10 -4.09 9.84 -42.75
N ALA A 11 -4.34 9.90 -44.06
CA ALA A 11 -4.33 11.17 -44.79
C ALA A 11 -5.39 12.13 -44.25
N ASP A 12 -6.60 11.64 -43.99
CA ASP A 12 -7.69 12.44 -43.42
C ASP A 12 -7.40 12.91 -41.99
N ALA A 13 -6.72 12.09 -41.18
CA ALA A 13 -6.26 12.48 -39.85
C ALA A 13 -5.20 13.60 -39.91
N LEU A 14 -4.17 13.44 -40.76
CA LEU A 14 -3.13 14.45 -40.96
C LEU A 14 -3.69 15.75 -41.56
N MET A 15 -4.75 15.70 -42.36
CA MET A 15 -5.44 16.89 -42.86
C MET A 15 -6.02 17.77 -41.75
N ARG A 16 -6.33 17.19 -40.58
CA ARG A 16 -6.87 17.93 -39.41
C ARG A 16 -5.78 18.55 -38.54
N VAL A 17 -4.51 18.19 -38.75
CA VAL A 17 -3.37 18.76 -38.03
C VAL A 17 -3.08 20.16 -38.58
N THR A 18 -3.23 21.18 -37.73
CA THR A 18 -3.13 22.59 -38.14
C THR A 18 -1.70 23.01 -38.46
N VAL A 19 -0.70 22.45 -37.77
CA VAL A 19 0.71 22.76 -38.05
C VAL A 19 1.12 22.41 -39.49
N LEU A 20 0.40 21.48 -40.14
CA LEU A 20 0.66 21.07 -41.53
C LEU A 20 0.05 22.01 -42.58
N ASP A 21 -0.57 23.13 -42.21
CA ASP A 21 -1.17 24.07 -43.17
C ASP A 21 -0.11 24.77 -44.04
N THR A 22 1.08 25.04 -43.49
CA THR A 22 2.16 25.70 -44.22
C THR A 22 3.06 24.68 -44.93
N LEU A 23 3.60 25.06 -46.10
CA LEU A 23 4.54 24.22 -46.84
C LEU A 23 5.83 23.97 -46.04
N ASP A 24 6.34 24.99 -45.36
CA ASP A 24 7.59 24.90 -44.61
C ASP A 24 7.50 23.95 -43.41
N ALA A 25 6.36 23.93 -42.70
CA ALA A 25 6.14 22.96 -41.63
C ALA A 25 6.07 21.53 -42.17
N ARG A 26 5.42 21.31 -43.32
CA ARG A 26 5.40 19.99 -43.98
C ARG A 26 6.82 19.55 -44.37
N ARG A 27 7.64 20.44 -44.93
CA ARG A 27 9.07 20.17 -45.24
C ARG A 27 9.86 19.80 -43.99
N LEU A 28 9.64 20.51 -42.89
CA LEU A 28 10.33 20.24 -41.63
C LEU A 28 9.98 18.85 -41.09
N CYS A 29 8.70 18.45 -41.12
CA CYS A 29 8.29 17.09 -40.76
C CYS A 29 8.94 16.03 -41.66
N VAL A 30 9.01 16.29 -42.97
CA VAL A 30 9.65 15.38 -43.94
C VAL A 30 11.14 15.22 -43.63
N HIS A 31 11.84 16.31 -43.32
CA HIS A 31 13.26 16.28 -42.93
C HIS A 31 13.48 15.53 -41.61
N ASP A 32 12.73 15.84 -40.55
CA ASP A 32 12.84 15.15 -39.26
C ASP A 32 12.53 13.64 -39.41
N ALA A 33 11.54 13.28 -40.21
CA ALA A 33 11.22 11.88 -40.48
C ALA A 33 12.35 11.15 -41.23
N MET A 34 12.98 11.79 -42.22
CA MET A 34 14.15 11.24 -42.93
C MET A 34 15.36 11.07 -42.03
N ASP A 35 15.65 12.06 -41.18
CA ASP A 35 16.76 12.02 -40.23
C ASP A 35 16.57 10.88 -39.22
N ARG A 36 15.35 10.67 -38.74
CA ARG A 36 15.00 9.54 -37.86
C ARG A 36 15.11 8.18 -38.54
N LEU A 37 14.80 8.10 -39.82
CA LEU A 37 14.98 6.87 -40.62
C LEU A 37 16.45 6.64 -40.99
N ARG A 38 17.31 7.66 -40.89
CA ARG A 38 18.68 7.65 -41.42
C ARG A 38 18.71 7.30 -42.91
N LEU A 39 17.70 7.74 -43.66
CA LEU A 39 17.52 7.48 -45.08
C LEU A 39 17.13 8.75 -45.81
N ARG A 40 17.55 8.87 -47.06
CA ARG A 40 17.13 9.95 -47.96
C ARG A 40 16.05 9.41 -48.89
N LEU A 41 14.88 10.06 -48.87
CA LEU A 41 13.75 9.74 -49.74
C LEU A 41 13.46 10.95 -50.64
N SER A 42 13.06 10.69 -51.88
CA SER A 42 12.56 11.74 -52.76
C SER A 42 11.06 11.91 -52.51
N VAL A 43 10.68 13.04 -51.92
CA VAL A 43 9.28 13.38 -51.65
C VAL A 43 8.89 14.57 -52.53
N PRO A 44 7.97 14.40 -53.50
CA PRO A 44 7.49 15.51 -54.32
C PRO A 44 6.74 16.53 -53.48
N GLU A 45 7.09 17.81 -53.63
CA GLU A 45 6.48 18.90 -52.88
C GLU A 45 5.28 19.49 -53.63
N PHE A 46 4.23 19.82 -52.86
CA PHE A 46 3.06 20.51 -53.39
C PHE A 46 2.61 21.62 -52.41
N ASP A 47 2.17 22.75 -52.97
CA ASP A 47 1.57 23.85 -52.20
C ASP A 47 0.23 23.42 -51.58
N ASN A 48 -0.55 22.64 -52.34
CA ASN A 48 -1.81 22.07 -51.86
C ASN A 48 -1.56 21.05 -50.74
N LYS A 49 -2.10 21.32 -49.55
CA LYS A 49 -1.96 20.50 -48.33
C LYS A 49 -2.28 19.02 -48.57
N LYS A 50 -3.43 18.73 -49.18
CA LYS A 50 -3.90 17.36 -49.42
C LYS A 50 -2.97 16.61 -50.37
N MET A 51 -2.59 17.24 -51.48
CA MET A 51 -1.66 16.64 -52.45
C MET A 51 -0.30 16.34 -51.82
N HIS A 52 0.24 17.26 -51.02
CA HIS A 52 1.52 17.07 -50.36
C HIS A 52 1.47 15.96 -49.30
N ILE A 53 0.43 15.94 -48.44
CA ILE A 53 0.25 14.87 -47.45
C ILE A 53 0.17 13.50 -48.12
N VAL A 54 -0.59 13.36 -49.21
CA VAL A 54 -0.67 12.10 -49.96
C VAL A 54 0.69 11.72 -50.56
N ALA A 55 1.44 12.67 -51.11
CA ALA A 55 2.78 12.43 -51.65
C ALA A 55 3.77 11.97 -50.56
N MET A 56 3.75 12.61 -49.40
CA MET A 56 4.53 12.23 -48.22
C MET A 56 4.19 10.79 -47.79
N LEU A 57 2.91 10.49 -47.60
CA LEU A 57 2.47 9.15 -47.16
C LEU A 57 2.85 8.04 -48.15
N ARG A 58 2.80 8.31 -49.46
CA ARG A 58 3.25 7.36 -50.49
C ARG A 58 4.75 7.14 -50.44
N ALA A 59 5.55 8.22 -50.39
CA ALA A 59 7.00 8.09 -50.35
C ALA A 59 7.49 7.34 -49.09
N PHE A 60 6.86 7.59 -47.94
CA PHE A 60 7.20 6.92 -46.68
C PHE A 60 6.55 5.53 -46.54
N ALA A 61 5.60 5.14 -47.38
CA ALA A 61 5.08 3.78 -47.45
C ALA A 61 6.04 2.77 -48.10
N GLU A 62 6.94 3.24 -48.96
CA GLU A 62 7.92 2.41 -49.67
C GLU A 62 9.00 1.83 -48.73
N VAL A 63 9.09 2.33 -47.50
CA VAL A 63 10.10 1.93 -46.52
C VAL A 63 9.44 1.36 -45.26
N PRO A 64 9.93 0.23 -44.72
CA PRO A 64 9.42 -0.32 -43.46
C PRO A 64 9.42 0.70 -42.33
N GLY A 65 8.25 0.90 -41.72
CA GLY A 65 8.07 1.87 -40.62
C GLY A 65 8.15 3.35 -41.03
N GLY A 66 8.20 3.66 -42.33
CA GLY A 66 8.33 5.05 -42.79
C GLY A 66 7.09 5.90 -42.45
N GLN A 67 5.88 5.41 -42.66
CA GLN A 67 4.65 6.13 -42.31
C GLN A 67 4.54 6.42 -40.79
N TRP A 68 5.02 5.49 -39.96
CA TRP A 68 5.14 5.68 -38.51
C TRP A 68 6.11 6.82 -38.16
N ARG A 69 7.31 6.83 -38.76
CA ARG A 69 8.31 7.89 -38.52
C ARG A 69 7.82 9.26 -38.99
N LEU A 70 7.07 9.30 -40.08
CA LEU A 70 6.45 10.51 -40.56
C LEU A 70 5.39 11.03 -39.59
N ALA A 71 4.46 10.17 -39.15
CA ALA A 71 3.44 10.57 -38.18
C ALA A 71 4.07 11.02 -36.84
N LEU A 72 5.18 10.40 -36.41
CA LEU A 72 5.92 10.79 -35.21
C LEU A 72 6.57 12.18 -35.34
N ALA A 73 7.11 12.50 -36.52
CA ALA A 73 7.66 13.83 -36.80
C ALA A 73 6.57 14.91 -36.82
N VAL A 74 5.40 14.57 -37.36
CA VAL A 74 4.22 15.45 -37.32
C VAL A 74 3.77 15.68 -35.88
N ASP A 75 3.68 14.61 -35.08
CA ASP A 75 3.28 14.69 -33.68
C ASP A 75 4.21 15.57 -32.84
N HIS A 76 5.52 15.42 -33.04
CA HIS A 76 6.52 16.26 -32.39
C HIS A 76 6.36 17.74 -32.77
N LEU A 77 6.19 18.05 -34.07
CA LEU A 77 6.05 19.43 -34.53
C LEU A 77 4.73 20.06 -34.08
N ALA A 78 3.66 19.27 -34.02
CA ALA A 78 2.34 19.69 -33.55
C ALA A 78 2.26 19.88 -32.02
N HIS A 79 3.37 19.68 -31.30
CA HIS A 79 3.40 19.68 -29.83
C HIS A 79 2.37 18.73 -29.24
N HIS A 80 2.23 17.56 -29.87
CA HIS A 80 1.36 16.47 -29.42
C HIS A 80 -0.13 16.86 -29.38
N ASP A 81 -0.63 17.57 -30.40
CA ASP A 81 -2.05 17.91 -30.52
C ASP A 81 -2.94 16.67 -30.73
N LEU A 82 -4.26 16.81 -30.52
CA LEU A 82 -5.18 15.68 -30.60
C LEU A 82 -5.19 15.03 -32.00
N ASN A 83 -5.06 15.83 -33.05
CA ASN A 83 -5.16 15.33 -34.43
C ASN A 83 -3.88 14.60 -34.85
N SER A 84 -2.71 15.05 -34.37
CA SER A 84 -1.42 14.42 -34.65
C SER A 84 -1.28 13.11 -33.90
N GLN A 85 -1.73 13.05 -32.64
CA GLN A 85 -1.78 11.81 -31.86
C GLN A 85 -2.73 10.78 -32.47
N TYR A 86 -3.88 11.22 -32.99
CA TYR A 86 -4.80 10.35 -33.72
C TYR A 86 -4.20 9.85 -35.05
N ALA A 87 -3.49 10.71 -35.79
CA ALA A 87 -2.79 10.28 -37.00
C ALA A 87 -1.71 9.24 -36.69
N LEU A 88 -0.93 9.45 -35.62
CA LEU A 88 0.07 8.49 -35.14
C LEU A 88 -0.55 7.16 -34.74
N SER A 89 -1.75 7.16 -34.15
CA SER A 89 -2.46 5.93 -33.78
C SER A 89 -3.01 5.14 -34.96
N LEU A 90 -3.06 5.69 -36.18
CA LEU A 90 -3.55 4.98 -37.38
C LEU A 90 -2.46 4.17 -38.09
N VAL A 91 -1.20 4.57 -37.93
CA VAL A 91 -0.02 3.86 -38.50
C VAL A 91 0.54 2.79 -37.58
N GLU A 92 -0.09 2.61 -36.43
CA GLU A 92 0.27 1.62 -35.43
C GLU A 92 -1.04 0.95 -34.97
N PRO A 93 -1.21 -0.38 -35.05
CA PRO A 93 -2.46 -1.05 -34.65
C PRO A 93 -2.79 -0.89 -33.15
N VAL A 94 -3.70 0.03 -32.79
CA VAL A 94 -4.21 0.26 -31.42
C VAL A 94 -5.04 -0.93 -30.94
N LEU A 95 -4.94 -1.30 -29.65
CA LEU A 95 -5.82 -2.31 -29.07
C LEU A 95 -7.22 -1.70 -28.88
N PRO A 96 -8.29 -2.31 -29.42
CA PRO A 96 -9.64 -1.80 -29.21
C PRO A 96 -9.94 -1.68 -27.71
N PRO A 97 -10.65 -0.63 -27.28
CA PRO A 97 -11.10 -0.54 -25.89
C PRO A 97 -11.96 -1.76 -25.52
N VAL A 98 -11.92 -2.12 -24.24
CA VAL A 98 -12.66 -3.26 -23.68
C VAL A 98 -14.16 -2.93 -23.58
N LEU A 99 -14.83 -2.74 -24.72
CA LEU A 99 -16.23 -2.31 -24.80
C LEU A 99 -16.94 -2.79 -26.09
N ASP A 100 -18.12 -3.37 -25.93
CA ASP A 100 -19.18 -3.40 -26.94
C ASP A 100 -20.12 -2.17 -26.81
N ASP A 101 -21.01 -1.95 -27.78
CA ASP A 101 -21.90 -0.76 -27.79
C ASP A 101 -22.84 -0.68 -26.56
N PRO A 102 -23.48 -1.77 -26.08
CA PRO A 102 -24.26 -1.74 -24.84
C PRO A 102 -23.43 -1.44 -23.58
N ALA A 103 -22.18 -1.93 -23.51
CA ALA A 103 -21.30 -1.63 -22.39
C ALA A 103 -20.87 -0.15 -22.36
N ARG A 104 -20.85 0.52 -23.51
CA ARG A 104 -20.52 1.96 -23.61
C ARG A 104 -21.52 2.84 -22.85
N ASP A 105 -22.81 2.56 -22.93
CA ASP A 105 -23.84 3.31 -22.19
C ASP A 105 -23.80 3.03 -20.68
N GLY A 106 -23.52 1.78 -20.30
CA GLY A 106 -23.29 1.42 -18.90
C GLY A 106 -22.09 2.16 -18.29
N LEU A 107 -20.99 2.27 -19.04
CA LEU A 107 -19.82 3.04 -18.59
C LEU A 107 -20.12 4.53 -18.48
N ARG A 108 -20.80 5.11 -19.47
CA ARG A 108 -21.19 6.53 -19.46
C ARG A 108 -22.02 6.88 -18.23
N THR A 109 -22.94 5.99 -17.85
CA THR A 109 -23.74 6.11 -16.62
C THR A 109 -22.86 6.13 -15.37
N LEU A 110 -21.89 5.21 -15.28
CA LEU A 110 -20.94 5.15 -14.14
C LEU A 110 -20.03 6.38 -14.04
N LEU A 111 -19.65 6.98 -15.18
CA LEU A 111 -18.81 8.17 -15.23
C LEU A 111 -19.59 9.49 -15.13
N THR A 112 -20.93 9.44 -15.03
CA THR A 112 -21.76 10.64 -14.99
C THR A 112 -21.51 11.46 -13.72
N GLY A 113 -21.28 12.76 -13.90
CA GLY A 113 -20.99 13.70 -12.81
C GLY A 113 -19.58 13.57 -12.23
N LEU A 114 -18.68 12.83 -12.89
CA LEU A 114 -17.25 12.80 -12.56
C LEU A 114 -16.51 13.79 -13.45
N ASP A 115 -16.06 14.89 -12.86
CA ASP A 115 -15.34 15.97 -13.52
C ASP A 115 -14.20 16.48 -12.63
N ARG A 116 -13.49 17.51 -13.08
CA ARG A 116 -12.37 18.10 -12.33
C ARG A 116 -12.76 18.70 -10.97
N THR A 117 -14.04 19.01 -10.74
CA THR A 117 -14.54 19.56 -9.47
C THR A 117 -14.92 18.45 -8.49
N THR A 118 -15.59 17.40 -8.98
CA THR A 118 -16.01 16.27 -8.14
C THR A 118 -14.89 15.25 -7.91
N VAL A 119 -13.91 15.21 -8.81
CA VAL A 119 -12.71 14.38 -8.71
C VAL A 119 -11.48 15.25 -9.02
N PRO A 120 -10.95 16.00 -8.03
CA PRO A 120 -9.77 16.85 -8.24
C PRO A 120 -8.53 16.09 -8.74
N GLN A 121 -8.44 14.78 -8.46
CA GLN A 121 -7.37 13.88 -8.89
C GLN A 121 -7.50 13.42 -10.35
N LEU A 122 -8.57 13.78 -11.07
CA LEU A 122 -8.83 13.34 -12.44
C LEU A 122 -7.66 13.58 -13.40
N PRO A 123 -6.98 14.75 -13.41
CA PRO A 123 -5.81 14.96 -14.27
C PRO A 123 -4.64 14.01 -13.95
N ALA A 124 -4.42 13.71 -12.67
CA ALA A 124 -3.34 12.80 -12.25
C ALA A 124 -3.64 11.36 -12.64
N VAL A 125 -4.88 10.90 -12.46
CA VAL A 125 -5.34 9.56 -12.88
C VAL A 125 -5.23 9.41 -14.40
N TYR A 126 -5.59 10.44 -15.16
CA TYR A 126 -5.40 10.44 -16.61
C TYR A 126 -3.93 10.33 -16.99
N GLN A 127 -3.06 11.14 -16.40
CA GLN A 127 -1.62 11.15 -16.68
C GLN A 127 -0.99 9.78 -16.42
N GLN A 128 -1.31 9.16 -15.29
CA GLN A 128 -0.80 7.84 -14.92
C GLN A 128 -1.24 6.73 -15.89
N ALA A 129 -2.46 6.80 -16.40
CA ALA A 129 -2.99 5.85 -17.37
C ALA A 129 -2.48 6.10 -18.80
N ALA A 130 -2.21 7.36 -19.14
CA ALA A 130 -1.65 7.76 -20.44
C ALA A 130 -0.15 7.42 -20.54
N GLY A 131 0.58 7.51 -19.42
CA GLY A 131 2.02 7.32 -19.32
C GLY A 131 2.82 8.58 -19.64
N ASP A 132 4.11 8.60 -19.27
CA ASP A 132 4.99 9.78 -19.32
C ASP A 132 5.18 10.39 -20.72
N HIS A 133 4.86 9.64 -21.77
CA HIS A 133 4.96 10.07 -23.16
C HIS A 133 3.74 10.88 -23.63
N PHE A 134 2.65 10.87 -22.85
CA PHE A 134 1.43 11.61 -23.14
C PHE A 134 1.37 12.81 -22.19
N GLY A 135 1.15 14.01 -22.74
CA GLY A 135 1.07 15.24 -21.95
C GLY A 135 -0.10 15.26 -20.97
N PRO A 136 -0.14 16.26 -20.06
CA PRO A 136 -1.18 16.40 -19.04
C PRO A 136 -2.58 16.46 -19.66
N LEU A 137 -3.60 16.09 -18.87
CA LEU A 137 -5.00 16.20 -19.28
C LEU A 137 -5.28 17.64 -19.77
N PRO A 138 -5.63 17.85 -21.07
CA PRO A 138 -5.83 19.17 -21.61
C PRO A 138 -6.94 19.93 -20.87
N GLU A 139 -6.80 21.24 -20.70
CA GLU A 139 -7.79 22.06 -19.99
C GLU A 139 -9.18 22.02 -20.63
N THR A 140 -9.27 21.74 -21.93
CA THR A 140 -10.52 21.56 -22.68
C THR A 140 -11.27 20.27 -22.36
N VAL A 141 -10.68 19.37 -21.57
CA VAL A 141 -11.27 18.09 -21.15
C VAL A 141 -11.71 18.21 -19.70
N HIS A 142 -13.04 18.23 -19.51
CA HIS A 142 -13.65 18.54 -18.22
C HIS A 142 -14.20 17.31 -17.49
N SER A 143 -14.62 16.26 -18.20
CA SER A 143 -15.23 15.07 -17.59
C SER A 143 -14.35 13.82 -17.68
N ALA A 144 -14.60 12.86 -16.78
CA ALA A 144 -13.97 11.55 -16.82
C ALA A 144 -14.36 10.75 -18.07
N TRP A 145 -15.56 11.03 -18.64
CA TRP A 145 -16.00 10.43 -19.90
C TRP A 145 -15.14 10.90 -21.07
N ASP A 146 -14.92 12.20 -21.19
CA ASP A 146 -14.10 12.77 -22.27
C ASP A 146 -12.63 12.32 -22.16
N ALA A 147 -12.12 12.22 -20.93
CA ALA A 147 -10.80 11.68 -20.63
C ALA A 147 -10.68 10.19 -21.05
N TYR A 148 -11.70 9.38 -20.73
CA TYR A 148 -11.78 7.99 -21.17
C TYR A 148 -11.79 7.86 -22.70
N GLN A 149 -12.61 8.65 -23.39
CA GLN A 149 -12.70 8.63 -24.86
C GLN A 149 -11.34 8.94 -25.51
N ARG A 150 -10.58 9.88 -24.94
CA ARG A 150 -9.22 10.17 -25.41
C ARG A 150 -8.25 9.02 -25.21
N LEU A 151 -8.29 8.34 -24.07
CA LEU A 151 -7.44 7.17 -23.84
C LEU A 151 -7.84 5.99 -24.72
N ALA A 152 -9.12 5.87 -25.07
CA ALA A 152 -9.60 4.85 -26.00
C ALA A 152 -8.99 5.03 -27.40
N LEU A 153 -8.76 6.28 -27.85
CA LEU A 153 -8.10 6.58 -29.13
C LEU A 153 -6.60 6.23 -29.14
N THR A 154 -5.97 6.15 -27.97
CA THR A 154 -4.52 5.94 -27.79
C THR A 154 -4.21 4.67 -26.99
N ASN A 155 -5.16 3.74 -26.94
CA ASN A 155 -5.19 2.60 -26.01
C ASN A 155 -4.12 1.54 -26.36
N ARG A 156 -2.91 1.63 -25.79
CA ARG A 156 -1.83 0.64 -25.95
C ARG A 156 -1.05 0.37 -24.67
N PRO A 157 -0.84 -0.91 -24.34
CA PRO A 157 0.54 -1.42 -24.45
C PRO A 157 0.63 -2.82 -25.11
N ALA A 158 1.77 -3.13 -25.73
CA ALA A 158 2.04 -4.43 -26.39
C ALA A 158 2.16 -5.59 -25.39
N GLU A 159 2.41 -5.28 -24.12
CA GLU A 159 2.37 -6.17 -22.96
C GLU A 159 1.74 -5.38 -21.80
N GLY A 160 0.88 -6.01 -20.99
CA GLY A 160 0.20 -5.34 -19.88
C GLY A 160 -1.25 -4.94 -20.15
N ALA A 161 -1.84 -4.20 -19.22
CA ALA A 161 -3.25 -3.81 -19.30
C ALA A 161 -3.51 -2.61 -20.24
N PRO A 162 -4.63 -2.58 -20.98
CA PRO A 162 -5.00 -1.42 -21.80
C PRO A 162 -5.16 -0.13 -20.98
N ARG A 163 -4.76 1.02 -21.52
CA ARG A 163 -4.81 2.33 -20.85
C ARG A 163 -6.20 2.73 -20.38
N THR A 164 -7.22 2.35 -21.15
CA THR A 164 -8.62 2.51 -20.75
C THR A 164 -8.94 1.72 -19.48
N VAL A 165 -8.41 0.51 -19.32
CA VAL A 165 -8.52 -0.29 -18.10
C VAL A 165 -7.72 0.36 -16.96
N LEU A 166 -6.49 0.82 -17.23
CA LEU A 166 -5.65 1.52 -16.26
C LEU A 166 -6.35 2.76 -15.68
N PHE A 167 -6.95 3.57 -16.55
CA PHE A 167 -7.67 4.78 -16.18
C PHE A 167 -8.89 4.47 -15.30
N LEU A 168 -9.72 3.50 -15.69
CA LEU A 168 -10.91 3.15 -14.92
C LEU A 168 -10.55 2.53 -13.56
N GLN A 169 -9.45 1.76 -13.47
CA GLN A 169 -8.95 1.25 -12.20
C GLN A 169 -8.39 2.37 -11.31
N GLY A 170 -7.60 3.29 -11.87
CA GLY A 170 -7.10 4.46 -11.15
C GLY A 170 -8.24 5.38 -10.67
N LEU A 171 -9.27 5.57 -11.50
CA LEU A 171 -10.44 6.35 -11.13
C LEU A 171 -11.20 5.68 -10.00
N ALA A 172 -11.38 4.36 -10.03
CA ALA A 172 -12.02 3.62 -8.96
C ALA A 172 -11.29 3.70 -7.60
N MET A 173 -9.99 4.01 -7.60
CA MET A 173 -9.20 4.18 -6.37
C MET A 173 -9.43 5.53 -5.69
N VAL A 174 -9.75 6.58 -6.47
CA VAL A 174 -9.95 7.94 -5.95
C VAL A 174 -11.42 8.27 -5.66
N LEU A 175 -12.35 7.44 -6.15
CA LEU A 175 -13.79 7.58 -5.89
C LEU A 175 -14.18 6.99 -4.53
N ALA A 176 -15.31 7.47 -3.99
CA ALA A 176 -15.96 6.88 -2.81
C ALA A 176 -16.22 5.37 -3.02
N PRO A 177 -16.17 4.54 -1.96
CA PRO A 177 -16.20 3.08 -2.04
C PRO A 177 -17.34 2.54 -2.91
N GLU A 178 -18.55 3.08 -2.77
CA GLU A 178 -19.73 2.62 -3.49
C GLU A 178 -19.57 2.81 -5.01
N ARG A 179 -19.08 3.98 -5.43
CA ARG A 179 -18.86 4.30 -6.86
C ARG A 179 -17.62 3.58 -7.40
N GLY A 180 -16.56 3.48 -6.59
CA GLY A 180 -15.34 2.77 -6.94
C GLY A 180 -15.55 1.26 -7.13
N ASP A 181 -16.32 0.62 -6.24
CA ASP A 181 -16.66 -0.81 -6.34
C ASP A 181 -17.54 -1.12 -7.55
N ALA A 182 -18.53 -0.27 -7.81
CA ALA A 182 -19.36 -0.37 -9.02
C ALA A 182 -18.50 -0.32 -10.30
N LEU A 183 -17.52 0.60 -10.34
CA LEU A 183 -16.61 0.75 -11.47
C LEU A 183 -15.65 -0.44 -11.59
N ARG A 184 -15.04 -0.91 -10.50
CA ARG A 184 -14.17 -2.11 -10.48
C ARG A 184 -14.90 -3.37 -10.94
N ALA A 185 -16.12 -3.57 -10.45
CA ALA A 185 -16.94 -4.73 -10.83
C ALA A 185 -17.30 -4.67 -12.31
N TRP A 186 -17.62 -3.48 -12.83
CA TRP A 186 -17.90 -3.28 -14.23
C TRP A 186 -16.66 -3.58 -15.11
N VAL A 187 -15.48 -3.03 -14.76
CA VAL A 187 -14.22 -3.29 -15.50
C VAL A 187 -13.89 -4.78 -15.51
N SER A 188 -14.02 -5.45 -14.37
CA SER A 188 -13.73 -6.89 -14.25
C SER A 188 -14.65 -7.75 -15.13
N ARG A 189 -15.93 -7.38 -15.27
CA ARG A 189 -16.86 -8.07 -16.16
C ARG A 189 -16.48 -7.86 -17.63
N GLN A 190 -16.16 -6.63 -18.02
CA GLN A 190 -15.80 -6.32 -19.41
C GLN A 190 -14.51 -7.03 -19.83
N VAL A 191 -13.45 -6.95 -19.02
CA VAL A 191 -12.17 -7.61 -19.33
C VAL A 191 -12.33 -9.13 -19.50
N ARG A 192 -13.15 -9.77 -18.66
CA ARG A 192 -13.43 -11.21 -18.77
C ARG A 192 -14.30 -11.56 -19.99
N GLY A 193 -15.12 -10.63 -20.47
CA GLY A 193 -15.99 -10.83 -21.63
C GLY A 193 -15.29 -10.64 -22.97
N THR A 194 -14.26 -9.79 -23.03
CA THR A 194 -13.56 -9.46 -24.30
C THR A 194 -12.20 -10.11 -24.47
N ALA A 195 -11.58 -10.63 -23.40
CA ALA A 195 -10.30 -11.34 -23.51
C ALA A 195 -10.44 -12.65 -24.28
N ALA A 196 -9.38 -13.06 -24.97
CA ALA A 196 -9.35 -14.31 -25.73
C ALA A 196 -9.46 -15.55 -24.83
N ASP A 197 -8.92 -15.47 -23.61
CA ASP A 197 -9.02 -16.51 -22.60
C ASP A 197 -8.98 -15.95 -21.15
N HIS A 198 -9.22 -16.84 -20.18
CA HIS A 198 -9.22 -16.48 -18.76
C HIS A 198 -7.86 -16.03 -18.22
N LEU A 199 -6.76 -16.54 -18.78
CA LEU A 199 -5.40 -16.22 -18.33
C LEU A 199 -5.01 -14.81 -18.78
N GLN A 200 -5.37 -14.43 -20.01
CA GLN A 200 -5.22 -13.09 -20.55
C GLN A 200 -6.08 -12.08 -19.76
N ALA A 201 -7.33 -12.43 -19.45
CA ALA A 201 -8.19 -11.58 -18.61
C ALA A 201 -7.57 -11.34 -17.22
N GLN A 202 -7.01 -12.40 -16.62
CA GLN A 202 -6.37 -12.30 -15.31
C GLN A 202 -5.10 -11.44 -15.36
N ARG A 203 -4.24 -11.63 -16.36
CA ARG A 203 -3.04 -10.79 -16.59
C ARG A 203 -3.40 -9.32 -16.73
N ILE A 204 -4.37 -8.98 -17.60
CA ILE A 204 -4.84 -7.60 -17.77
C ILE A 204 -5.35 -7.00 -16.45
N LEU A 205 -6.09 -7.75 -15.66
CA LEU A 205 -6.59 -7.26 -14.36
C LEU A 205 -5.46 -7.11 -13.33
N ASP A 206 -4.47 -8.00 -13.32
CA ASP A 206 -3.35 -7.94 -12.38
C ASP A 206 -2.37 -6.83 -12.75
N ASP A 207 -2.05 -6.68 -14.03
CA ASP A 207 -1.20 -5.60 -14.56
C ASP A 207 -1.86 -4.24 -14.34
N SER A 208 -3.18 -4.14 -14.51
CA SER A 208 -3.89 -2.88 -14.24
C SER A 208 -3.93 -2.52 -12.76
N ARG A 209 -4.00 -3.50 -11.86
CA ARG A 209 -3.90 -3.25 -10.41
C ARG A 209 -2.48 -2.84 -10.01
N ALA A 210 -1.47 -3.48 -10.61
CA ALA A 210 -0.08 -3.12 -10.40
C ALA A 210 0.21 -1.68 -10.87
N HIS A 211 -0.32 -1.29 -12.04
CA HIS A 211 -0.09 0.02 -12.63
C HIS A 211 -0.97 1.14 -12.05
N ALA A 212 -2.23 0.86 -11.68
CA ALA A 212 -3.04 1.78 -10.87
C ALA A 212 -2.43 2.00 -9.48
N GLY A 213 -1.61 1.06 -9.01
CA GLY A 213 -0.77 1.16 -7.82
C GLY A 213 0.49 2.03 -7.98
N GLY A 214 0.80 2.55 -9.18
CA GLY A 214 2.08 3.20 -9.48
C GLY A 214 3.26 2.23 -9.31
N SER A 215 4.49 2.63 -9.65
CA SER A 215 5.67 1.97 -9.06
C SER A 215 5.42 1.75 -7.57
N PRO A 216 5.81 0.59 -6.98
CA PRO A 216 5.48 0.29 -5.59
C PRO A 216 5.79 1.54 -4.77
N PRO A 217 4.76 2.19 -4.17
CA PRO A 217 5.04 3.29 -3.29
C PRO A 217 6.03 2.72 -2.27
N LYS A 218 7.05 3.51 -1.92
CA LYS A 218 7.83 3.26 -0.70
C LYS A 218 6.84 2.78 0.37
N SER A 219 6.94 1.49 0.72
CA SER A 219 6.05 0.73 1.60
C SER A 219 4.54 0.91 1.37
N VAL A 220 3.84 -0.13 0.89
CA VAL A 220 2.41 -0.27 1.22
C VAL A 220 2.31 -0.26 2.75
N ARG A 221 1.62 0.75 3.32
CA ARG A 221 1.47 0.85 4.77
C ARG A 221 0.86 -0.44 5.32
N PRO A 222 1.34 -0.92 6.47
CA PRO A 222 0.77 -2.12 7.07
C PRO A 222 -0.70 -1.89 7.47
N ALA A 223 -1.47 -2.97 7.42
CA ALA A 223 -2.75 -3.03 8.12
C ALA A 223 -2.49 -3.32 9.61
N TYR A 224 -3.41 -2.87 10.47
CA TYR A 224 -3.35 -3.07 11.91
C TYR A 224 -4.61 -3.79 12.38
N LEU A 225 -4.42 -4.79 13.23
CA LEU A 225 -5.48 -5.45 13.97
C LEU A 225 -5.22 -5.28 15.46
N LEU A 226 -6.09 -4.54 16.12
CA LEU A 226 -6.04 -4.29 17.55
C LEU A 226 -6.94 -5.28 18.26
N ILE A 227 -6.38 -6.02 19.21
CA ILE A 227 -7.11 -7.01 20.00
C ILE A 227 -6.94 -6.63 21.46
N ARG A 228 -8.00 -6.09 22.05
CA ARG A 228 -8.05 -5.84 23.49
C ARG A 228 -8.58 -7.05 24.21
N LEU A 229 -7.83 -7.55 25.18
CA LEU A 229 -8.24 -8.59 26.10
C LEU A 229 -8.37 -7.97 27.48
N ALA A 230 -9.46 -8.23 28.19
CA ALA A 230 -9.62 -7.80 29.57
C ALA A 230 -10.41 -8.85 30.37
N PRO A 231 -10.00 -9.20 31.60
CA PRO A 231 -10.85 -9.99 32.49
C PRO A 231 -12.22 -9.33 32.63
N ALA A 232 -13.29 -10.10 32.47
CA ALA A 232 -14.64 -9.57 32.54
C ALA A 232 -14.96 -9.17 33.98
N THR A 233 -15.47 -7.96 34.18
CA THR A 233 -15.78 -7.44 35.53
C THR A 233 -16.89 -8.24 36.22
N ALA A 234 -17.84 -8.77 35.44
CA ALA A 234 -18.97 -9.54 35.94
C ALA A 234 -18.65 -11.02 36.19
N SER A 235 -17.54 -11.56 35.64
CA SER A 235 -17.21 -12.98 35.79
C SER A 235 -15.70 -13.21 35.63
N PRO A 236 -14.99 -13.63 36.69
CA PRO A 236 -13.53 -13.75 36.69
C PRO A 236 -12.99 -14.84 35.73
N ASP A 237 -13.81 -15.84 35.38
CA ASP A 237 -13.43 -16.92 34.48
C ASP A 237 -13.59 -16.56 33.00
N ARG A 238 -14.00 -15.32 32.72
CA ARG A 238 -14.27 -14.83 31.38
C ARG A 238 -13.39 -13.67 31.01
N VAL A 239 -13.12 -13.57 29.72
CA VAL A 239 -12.30 -12.54 29.13
C VAL A 239 -13.12 -11.85 28.05
N ASP A 240 -13.25 -10.54 28.20
CA ASP A 240 -13.83 -9.66 27.21
C ASP A 240 -12.80 -9.37 26.12
N ILE A 241 -13.21 -9.62 24.89
CA ILE A 241 -12.41 -9.42 23.68
C ILE A 241 -13.07 -8.31 22.88
N SER A 242 -12.32 -7.25 22.59
CA SER A 242 -12.72 -6.20 21.65
C SER A 242 -11.70 -6.14 20.53
N CYS A 243 -12.18 -6.06 19.29
CA CYS A 243 -11.35 -6.13 18.10
C CYS A 243 -11.61 -4.93 17.19
N TRP A 244 -10.55 -4.29 16.69
CA TRP A 244 -10.62 -3.21 15.70
C TRP A 244 -9.62 -3.47 14.58
N ALA A 245 -9.95 -3.03 13.37
CA ALA A 245 -9.02 -3.09 12.25
C ALA A 245 -8.87 -1.72 11.58
N SER A 246 -7.66 -1.40 11.16
CA SER A 246 -7.31 -0.20 10.38
C SER A 246 -6.42 -0.60 9.21
N SER A 247 -6.82 -0.26 7.99
CA SER A 247 -6.07 -0.59 6.75
C SER A 247 -6.04 0.57 5.74
N GLY A 248 -6.43 1.77 6.17
CA GLY A 248 -6.49 2.99 5.37
C GLY A 248 -5.22 3.83 5.46
N THR A 249 -5.23 5.00 4.80
CA THR A 249 -4.11 5.96 4.82
C THR A 249 -4.03 6.74 6.13
N SER A 250 -5.17 6.93 6.80
CA SER A 250 -5.34 7.54 8.13
C SER A 250 -5.57 6.47 9.21
N TRP A 251 -5.25 6.81 10.46
CA TRP A 251 -5.60 5.97 11.60
C TRP A 251 -7.10 6.07 11.90
N GLU A 252 -7.87 5.09 11.43
CA GLU A 252 -9.33 5.02 11.62
C GLU A 252 -9.72 3.59 12.05
N PRO A 253 -9.46 3.19 13.31
CA PRO A 253 -9.71 1.84 13.77
C PRO A 253 -11.21 1.56 13.85
N ARG A 254 -11.71 0.67 12.98
CA ARG A 254 -13.13 0.29 12.97
C ARG A 254 -13.36 -0.95 13.82
N ARG A 255 -14.29 -0.88 14.77
CA ARG A 255 -14.65 -2.03 15.61
C ARG A 255 -15.20 -3.17 14.74
N ARG A 256 -14.69 -4.38 14.95
CA ARG A 256 -15.04 -5.60 14.21
C ARG A 256 -15.83 -6.58 15.05
N GLU A 257 -15.44 -6.75 16.31
CA GLU A 257 -16.06 -7.71 17.21
C GLU A 257 -15.98 -7.19 18.65
N GLN A 258 -16.99 -7.52 19.43
CA GLN A 258 -16.97 -7.43 20.89
C GLN A 258 -17.70 -8.65 21.44
N CYS A 259 -17.00 -9.46 22.21
CA CYS A 259 -17.57 -10.67 22.80
C CYS A 259 -16.90 -10.97 24.14
N SER A 260 -17.54 -11.84 24.93
CA SER A 260 -16.97 -12.38 26.17
C SER A 260 -16.87 -13.89 26.02
N VAL A 261 -15.68 -14.46 26.24
CA VAL A 261 -15.38 -15.89 26.08
C VAL A 261 -14.81 -16.47 27.38
N PRO A 262 -14.95 -17.78 27.68
CA PRO A 262 -14.23 -18.36 28.81
C PRO A 262 -12.72 -18.28 28.58
N ALA A 263 -11.92 -18.18 29.64
CA ALA A 263 -10.46 -18.03 29.54
C ALA A 263 -9.80 -19.08 28.62
N ALA A 264 -10.24 -20.35 28.72
CA ALA A 264 -9.74 -21.45 27.89
C ALA A 264 -10.01 -21.29 26.38
N ALA A 265 -11.02 -20.49 25.99
CA ALA A 265 -11.40 -20.29 24.59
C ALA A 265 -10.78 -19.03 23.97
N VAL A 266 -10.05 -18.21 24.75
CA VAL A 266 -9.47 -16.94 24.27
C VAL A 266 -8.55 -17.17 23.09
N ARG A 267 -7.61 -18.12 23.18
CA ARG A 267 -6.63 -18.39 22.12
C ARG A 267 -7.29 -18.79 20.81
N ALA A 268 -8.27 -19.71 20.86
CA ALA A 268 -9.03 -20.13 19.69
C ALA A 268 -9.83 -18.96 19.07
N ARG A 269 -10.47 -18.13 19.92
CA ARG A 269 -11.21 -16.95 19.46
C ARG A 269 -10.29 -15.94 18.77
N VAL A 270 -9.11 -15.69 19.32
CA VAL A 270 -8.10 -14.78 18.75
C VAL A 270 -7.62 -15.30 17.40
N ALA A 271 -7.34 -16.59 17.26
CA ALA A 271 -7.00 -17.19 15.98
C ALA A 271 -8.12 -16.99 14.95
N THR A 272 -9.39 -17.19 15.34
CA THR A 272 -10.53 -16.95 14.44
C THR A 272 -10.65 -15.48 14.01
N LEU A 273 -10.35 -14.54 14.91
CA LEU A 273 -10.36 -13.10 14.58
C LEU A 273 -9.28 -12.78 13.53
N ILE A 274 -8.07 -13.29 13.71
CA ILE A 274 -6.97 -13.08 12.77
C ILE A 274 -7.32 -13.69 11.39
N ASP A 275 -7.80 -14.92 11.35
CA ASP A 275 -8.15 -15.59 10.08
C ASP A 275 -9.30 -14.86 9.34
N ARG A 276 -10.26 -14.30 10.07
CA ARG A 276 -11.32 -13.46 9.49
C ARG A 276 -10.78 -12.17 8.90
N GLU A 277 -9.87 -11.49 9.58
CA GLU A 277 -9.27 -10.28 9.03
C GLU A 277 -8.36 -10.59 7.85
N GLU A 278 -7.60 -11.70 7.86
CA GLU A 278 -6.85 -12.18 6.69
C GLU A 278 -7.74 -12.39 5.46
N ALA A 279 -8.89 -13.06 5.64
CA ALA A 279 -9.84 -13.24 4.55
C ALA A 279 -10.37 -11.91 3.98
N ARG A 280 -10.53 -10.88 4.83
CA ARG A 280 -10.90 -9.52 4.41
C ARG A 280 -9.75 -8.81 3.70
N LEU A 281 -8.53 -8.98 4.20
CA LEU A 281 -7.30 -8.41 3.69
C LEU A 281 -6.69 -9.21 2.53
N ARG A 282 -7.37 -10.21 1.97
CA ARG A 282 -6.88 -11.05 0.85
C ARG A 282 -6.31 -10.28 -0.35
N THR A 283 -6.77 -9.05 -0.59
CA THR A 283 -6.27 -8.16 -1.66
C THR A 283 -5.29 -7.09 -1.18
N HIS A 284 -5.11 -6.95 0.13
CA HIS A 284 -4.09 -6.10 0.72
C HIS A 284 -2.69 -6.69 0.42
N ARG A 285 -1.70 -5.82 0.30
CA ARG A 285 -0.31 -6.19 -0.06
C ARG A 285 0.73 -5.71 0.96
N GLY A 286 0.30 -4.93 1.95
CA GLY A 286 1.12 -4.58 3.11
C GLY A 286 1.13 -5.73 4.13
N SER A 287 2.05 -5.63 5.09
CA SER A 287 2.08 -6.55 6.23
C SER A 287 0.91 -6.28 7.19
N LEU A 288 0.56 -7.28 8.01
CA LEU A 288 -0.40 -7.11 9.10
C LEU A 288 0.35 -7.03 10.43
N VAL A 289 0.15 -5.94 11.17
CA VAL A 289 0.67 -5.74 12.52
C VAL A 289 -0.44 -6.04 13.52
N LEU A 290 -0.14 -6.86 14.52
CA LEU A 290 -1.09 -7.24 15.57
C LEU A 290 -0.74 -6.50 16.86
N GLU A 291 -1.65 -5.63 17.31
CA GLU A 291 -1.49 -4.86 18.56
C GLU A 291 -2.41 -5.44 19.64
N PHE A 292 -1.82 -6.13 20.62
CA PHE A 292 -2.55 -6.68 21.76
C PHE A 292 -2.64 -5.65 22.89
N ILE A 293 -3.83 -5.13 23.15
CA ILE A 293 -4.07 -4.24 24.30
C ILE A 293 -4.39 -5.11 25.52
N LEU A 294 -3.44 -5.19 26.46
CA LEU A 294 -3.51 -6.09 27.60
C LEU A 294 -3.51 -5.30 28.92
N PRO A 295 -4.26 -5.74 29.94
CA PRO A 295 -4.09 -5.26 31.30
C PRO A 295 -2.75 -5.72 31.86
N LEU A 296 -2.29 -5.07 32.92
CA LEU A 296 -1.05 -5.40 33.62
C LEU A 296 -1.01 -6.86 34.10
N SER A 297 -2.16 -7.44 34.44
CA SER A 297 -2.27 -8.85 34.85
C SER A 297 -2.00 -9.85 33.73
N MET A 298 -2.09 -9.42 32.46
CA MET A 298 -1.87 -10.24 31.27
C MET A 298 -0.65 -9.78 30.46
N MET A 299 0.13 -8.82 30.97
CA MET A 299 1.23 -8.22 30.20
C MET A 299 2.26 -9.25 29.73
N ASN A 300 2.52 -10.27 30.56
CA ASN A 300 3.48 -11.31 30.24
C ASN A 300 2.89 -12.50 29.44
N GLU A 301 1.64 -12.42 28.96
CA GLU A 301 1.06 -13.44 28.09
C GLU A 301 1.86 -13.56 26.78
N PRO A 302 2.30 -14.78 26.38
CA PRO A 302 3.07 -15.02 25.15
C PRO A 302 2.14 -15.07 23.93
N VAL A 303 1.45 -13.95 23.66
CA VAL A 303 0.48 -13.81 22.56
C VAL A 303 1.06 -14.15 21.18
N GLU A 304 2.36 -13.92 21.00
CA GLU A 304 3.11 -14.27 19.80
C GLU A 304 3.31 -15.79 19.62
N GLU A 305 3.26 -16.57 20.69
CA GLU A 305 3.40 -18.04 20.63
C GLU A 305 2.06 -18.75 20.40
N TRP A 306 0.94 -18.03 20.50
CA TRP A 306 -0.37 -18.61 20.26
C TRP A 306 -0.48 -19.07 18.81
N SER A 307 -1.07 -20.23 18.58
CA SER A 307 -1.17 -20.82 17.25
C SER A 307 -2.35 -20.25 16.46
N ARG A 308 -2.19 -20.15 15.14
CA ARG A 308 -3.32 -20.00 14.21
C ARG A 308 -4.00 -21.33 13.90
N HIS A 309 -5.16 -21.28 13.24
CA HIS A 309 -5.78 -22.49 12.71
C HIS A 309 -4.95 -23.05 11.55
N SER A 310 -4.92 -24.37 11.41
CA SER A 310 -4.41 -25.02 10.20
C SER A 310 -5.21 -24.56 8.97
N ALA A 311 -4.51 -24.04 7.96
CA ALA A 311 -5.12 -23.66 6.69
C ALA A 311 -5.54 -24.86 5.82
N PHE A 312 -4.95 -26.04 6.06
CA PHE A 312 -5.04 -27.21 5.16
C PHE A 312 -5.62 -28.48 5.82
N GLY A 313 -6.45 -28.35 6.86
CA GLY A 313 -7.16 -29.49 7.44
C GLY A 313 -6.28 -30.41 8.31
N GLU A 314 -6.61 -31.71 8.32
CA GLU A 314 -6.29 -32.71 9.36
C GLU A 314 -4.82 -33.13 9.50
N ASN A 315 -3.92 -32.66 8.62
CA ASN A 315 -2.48 -32.92 8.70
C ASN A 315 -1.72 -31.65 9.14
N PRO A 316 -1.69 -31.32 10.44
CA PRO A 316 -1.01 -30.12 10.91
C PRO A 316 0.50 -30.26 10.77
N VAL A 317 1.13 -29.26 10.15
CA VAL A 317 2.60 -29.12 10.08
C VAL A 317 3.17 -28.68 11.43
N TRP A 318 2.37 -27.95 12.21
CA TRP A 318 2.79 -27.33 13.46
C TRP A 318 2.23 -28.09 14.65
N SER A 319 3.05 -28.29 15.68
CA SER A 319 2.67 -28.99 16.92
C SER A 319 1.75 -28.18 17.85
N GLY A 320 1.32 -26.99 17.42
CA GLY A 320 0.46 -26.10 18.20
C GLY A 320 -0.96 -26.62 18.36
N GLY A 321 -1.66 -26.21 19.43
CA GLY A 321 -3.00 -26.73 19.78
C GLY A 321 -4.10 -26.49 18.74
N LEU A 322 -3.87 -25.64 17.73
CA LEU A 322 -4.79 -25.38 16.61
C LEU A 322 -4.22 -25.82 15.24
N GLY A 323 -3.04 -26.44 15.23
CA GLY A 323 -2.41 -27.03 14.04
C GLY A 323 -1.77 -26.05 13.05
N GLY A 324 -1.92 -24.74 13.23
CA GLY A 324 -1.25 -23.69 12.44
C GLY A 324 0.00 -23.11 13.11
N PRO A 325 0.75 -22.25 12.39
CA PRO A 325 1.96 -21.62 12.92
C PRO A 325 1.66 -20.72 14.13
N PRO A 326 2.64 -20.49 15.02
CA PRO A 326 2.57 -19.41 16.00
C PRO A 326 2.37 -18.06 15.31
N ILE A 327 1.57 -17.18 15.91
CA ILE A 327 1.24 -15.86 15.36
C ILE A 327 2.52 -15.04 15.08
N GLY A 328 3.51 -15.07 15.97
CA GLY A 328 4.75 -14.31 15.83
C GLY A 328 5.64 -14.73 14.67
N VAL A 329 5.35 -15.86 13.99
CA VAL A 329 6.07 -16.28 12.78
C VAL A 329 5.62 -15.47 11.57
N ASP A 330 4.31 -15.27 11.42
CA ASP A 330 3.73 -14.61 10.25
C ASP A 330 3.59 -13.09 10.45
N TYR A 331 3.47 -12.64 11.71
CA TYR A 331 3.06 -11.27 12.03
C TYR A 331 4.04 -10.53 12.94
N ARG A 332 4.09 -9.21 12.74
CA ARG A 332 4.66 -8.29 13.75
C ARG A 332 3.67 -8.17 14.90
N VAL A 333 4.01 -8.76 16.05
CA VAL A 333 3.15 -8.73 17.24
C VAL A 333 3.72 -7.76 18.27
N VAL A 334 2.91 -6.84 18.77
CA VAL A 334 3.28 -5.96 19.89
C VAL A 334 2.20 -5.96 20.96
N VAL A 335 2.61 -5.66 22.18
CA VAL A 335 1.72 -5.48 23.32
C VAL A 335 1.56 -4.01 23.63
N ARG A 336 0.40 -3.63 24.15
CA ARG A 336 0.04 -2.29 24.58
C ARG A 336 -0.57 -2.31 25.96
N SER A 337 -0.31 -1.28 26.76
CA SER A 337 -0.89 -1.21 28.11
C SER A 337 -2.31 -0.64 28.08
N LYS A 338 -3.28 -1.45 28.51
CA LYS A 338 -4.66 -0.99 28.71
C LYS A 338 -4.73 0.14 29.74
N GLU A 339 -4.07 -0.02 30.88
CA GLU A 339 -4.07 0.96 31.98
C GLU A 339 -3.47 2.29 31.53
N ARG A 340 -2.46 2.27 30.67
CA ARG A 340 -1.87 3.50 30.11
C ARG A 340 -2.79 4.20 29.11
N ILE A 341 -3.50 3.43 28.28
CA ILE A 341 -4.53 3.98 27.40
C ILE A 341 -5.61 4.70 28.23
N ASP A 342 -6.03 4.09 29.34
CA ASP A 342 -7.07 4.64 30.21
C ASP A 342 -6.56 5.83 31.08
N ALA A 343 -5.28 5.87 31.43
CA ALA A 343 -4.68 6.89 32.30
C ALA A 343 -4.37 8.21 31.55
N GLN A 344 -5.41 8.98 31.22
CA GLN A 344 -5.31 10.24 30.48
C GLN A 344 -4.32 11.25 31.07
N GLN A 345 -4.15 11.29 32.39
CA GLN A 345 -3.17 12.15 33.07
C GLN A 345 -1.71 11.88 32.66
N LEU A 346 -1.41 10.69 32.13
CA LEU A 346 -0.08 10.31 31.64
C LEU A 346 0.11 10.64 30.15
N HIS A 347 -0.95 11.02 29.43
CA HIS A 347 -0.87 11.21 27.97
C HIS A 347 0.07 12.36 27.59
N ARG A 348 0.16 13.42 28.40
CA ARG A 348 1.09 14.52 28.11
C ARG A 348 2.55 14.07 28.09
N ILE A 349 3.00 13.32 29.11
CA ILE A 349 4.38 12.85 29.19
C ILE A 349 4.65 11.73 28.17
N TRP A 350 3.64 10.91 27.89
CA TRP A 350 3.69 9.89 26.84
C TRP A 350 3.88 10.50 25.44
N ASN A 351 3.06 11.48 25.06
CA ASN A 351 3.19 12.18 23.77
C ASN A 351 4.58 12.81 23.63
N ALA A 352 5.06 13.51 24.66
CA ALA A 352 6.39 14.12 24.61
C ALA A 352 7.53 13.11 24.37
N ARG A 353 7.44 11.90 24.94
CA ARG A 353 8.42 10.83 24.71
C ARG A 353 8.26 10.16 23.35
N TRP A 354 7.02 10.04 22.89
CA TRP A 354 6.70 9.53 21.56
C TRP A 354 7.24 10.45 20.47
N ASP A 355 7.17 11.77 20.66
CA ASP A 355 7.73 12.76 19.74
C ASP A 355 9.25 12.62 19.63
N VAL A 356 9.94 12.35 20.75
CA VAL A 356 11.39 12.07 20.76
C VAL A 356 11.70 10.83 19.91
N LEU A 357 10.93 9.75 20.07
CA LEU A 357 11.10 8.52 19.29
C LEU A 357 10.79 8.73 17.80
N SER A 358 9.74 9.51 17.49
CA SER A 358 9.23 9.71 16.13
C SER A 358 10.00 10.77 15.33
N SER A 359 10.76 11.63 16.02
CA SER A 359 11.57 12.67 15.38
C SER A 359 12.74 12.06 14.62
N ALA A 360 12.92 12.45 13.35
CA ALA A 360 14.04 12.01 12.53
C ALA A 360 15.35 12.66 13.01
N GLY A 361 16.07 12.02 13.95
CA GLY A 361 17.39 12.48 14.38
C GLY A 361 18.02 11.65 15.51
N PRO A 362 19.34 11.80 15.74
CA PRO A 362 20.06 11.14 16.83
C PRO A 362 19.71 11.78 18.18
N GLY A 363 18.56 11.39 18.75
CA GLY A 363 18.06 11.91 20.02
C GLY A 363 17.48 10.86 20.96
N ALA A 364 17.18 9.66 20.45
CA ALA A 364 16.57 8.58 21.21
C ALA A 364 17.63 7.72 21.91
N ALA A 365 17.46 7.52 23.22
CA ALA A 365 18.36 6.73 24.05
C ALA A 365 17.64 5.52 24.63
N THR A 366 18.43 4.53 25.06
CA THR A 366 17.94 3.31 25.71
C THR A 366 18.35 3.28 27.19
N HIS A 367 17.55 2.63 28.03
CA HIS A 367 17.88 2.33 29.41
C HIS A 367 17.77 0.83 29.66
N ARG A 368 18.65 0.28 30.48
CA ARG A 368 18.63 -1.13 30.86
C ARG A 368 18.57 -1.25 32.37
N CYS A 369 17.52 -1.87 32.86
CA CYS A 369 17.42 -2.26 34.27
C CYS A 369 18.32 -3.47 34.52
N ALA A 370 19.08 -3.43 35.62
CA ALA A 370 19.66 -4.62 36.21
C ALA A 370 18.56 -5.41 36.94
N ARG A 371 18.79 -6.72 37.12
CA ARG A 371 17.87 -7.56 37.88
C ARG A 371 17.73 -7.03 39.31
N GLY A 372 16.48 -6.76 39.73
CA GLY A 372 16.17 -6.24 41.06
C GLY A 372 16.11 -4.71 41.15
N ASP A 373 16.34 -3.98 40.05
CA ASP A 373 16.21 -2.52 40.03
C ASP A 373 14.80 -2.03 40.35
N GLY A 374 13.78 -2.86 40.12
CA GLY A 374 12.43 -2.61 40.60
C GLY A 374 12.31 -2.36 42.11
N ALA A 375 13.27 -2.80 42.94
CA ALA A 375 13.31 -2.43 44.36
C ALA A 375 13.53 -0.93 44.59
N ARG A 376 14.19 -0.25 43.64
CA ARG A 376 14.56 1.18 43.66
C ARG A 376 13.69 1.99 42.70
N ALA A 377 12.40 1.65 42.62
CA ALA A 377 11.44 2.23 41.68
C ALA A 377 11.40 3.77 41.69
N GLU A 378 11.47 4.39 42.86
CA GLU A 378 11.47 5.87 42.98
C GLU A 378 12.72 6.48 42.36
N SER A 379 13.90 5.95 42.67
CA SER A 379 15.17 6.40 42.08
C SER A 379 15.21 6.18 40.56
N LEU A 380 14.68 5.06 40.09
CA LEU A 380 14.55 4.77 38.66
C LEU A 380 13.61 5.77 37.96
N TYR A 381 12.46 6.08 38.56
CA TYR A 381 11.53 7.08 38.03
C TYR A 381 12.18 8.46 37.95
N GLU A 382 12.88 8.88 39.00
CA GLU A 382 13.60 10.15 38.99
C GLU A 382 14.69 10.21 37.91
N GLN A 383 15.46 9.13 37.76
CA GLN A 383 16.49 9.02 36.74
C GLN A 383 15.88 9.17 35.33
N LEU A 384 14.82 8.42 35.04
CA LEU A 384 14.12 8.48 33.76
C LEU A 384 13.54 9.88 33.53
N SER A 385 12.95 10.50 34.55
CA SER A 385 12.37 11.85 34.49
C SER A 385 13.42 12.92 34.13
N ARG A 386 14.66 12.78 34.63
CA ARG A 386 15.78 13.68 34.30
C ARG A 386 16.40 13.38 32.93
N ALA A 387 16.07 12.26 32.31
CA ALA A 387 16.61 11.80 31.04
C ALA A 387 15.51 11.71 29.95
N PRO A 388 14.96 12.83 29.45
CA PRO A 388 13.83 12.87 28.50
C PRO A 388 14.09 12.16 27.16
N ARG A 389 15.35 11.92 26.83
CA ARG A 389 15.79 11.22 25.62
C ARG A 389 15.61 9.70 25.67
N VAL A 390 15.47 9.12 26.86
CA VAL A 390 15.27 7.68 27.01
C VAL A 390 13.85 7.32 26.54
N VAL A 391 13.74 6.54 25.47
CA VAL A 391 12.43 6.14 24.89
C VAL A 391 12.22 4.62 24.88
N LEU A 392 13.31 3.86 25.07
CA LEU A 392 13.31 2.41 25.21
C LEU A 392 13.84 2.02 26.58
N MET A 393 13.16 1.14 27.28
CA MET A 393 13.72 0.48 28.47
C MET A 393 13.60 -1.04 28.42
N THR A 394 14.72 -1.71 28.66
CA THR A 394 14.77 -3.17 28.84
C THR A 394 14.68 -3.49 30.33
N LEU A 395 13.68 -4.30 30.71
CA LEU A 395 13.46 -4.73 32.08
C LEU A 395 14.51 -5.78 32.49
N GLY A 396 14.88 -5.77 33.76
CA GLY A 396 15.79 -6.74 34.36
C GLY A 396 15.13 -8.07 34.69
N SER A 397 13.79 -8.11 34.72
CA SER A 397 12.97 -9.31 34.94
C SER A 397 11.58 -9.17 34.28
N ALA A 398 10.91 -10.29 34.01
CA ALA A 398 9.58 -10.29 33.40
C ALA A 398 8.53 -9.63 34.33
N PRO A 399 7.44 -9.05 33.80
CA PRO A 399 6.37 -8.43 34.59
C PRO A 399 5.59 -9.32 35.57
N ASP A 400 5.78 -10.64 35.51
CA ASP A 400 5.25 -11.59 36.50
C ASP A 400 6.09 -11.63 37.78
N ASP A 401 7.38 -11.26 37.68
CA ASP A 401 8.22 -11.01 38.84
C ASP A 401 7.88 -9.66 39.48
N HIS A 402 7.99 -9.58 40.81
CA HIS A 402 7.65 -8.36 41.55
C HIS A 402 8.51 -7.15 41.13
N HIS A 403 9.82 -7.35 40.92
CA HIS A 403 10.71 -6.28 40.49
C HIS A 403 10.46 -5.90 39.03
N GLY A 404 10.30 -6.89 38.15
CA GLY A 404 9.94 -6.65 36.74
C GLY A 404 8.62 -5.89 36.58
N ARG A 405 7.61 -6.21 37.41
CA ARG A 405 6.34 -5.46 37.45
C ARG A 405 6.53 -4.00 37.86
N ARG A 406 7.37 -3.74 38.87
CA ARG A 406 7.67 -2.37 39.31
C ARG A 406 8.43 -1.58 38.25
N GLU A 407 9.40 -2.21 37.58
CA GLU A 407 10.12 -1.62 36.46
C GLU A 407 9.17 -1.25 35.31
N LEU A 408 8.27 -2.17 34.93
CA LEU A 408 7.23 -1.91 33.93
C LEU A 408 6.40 -0.67 34.31
N LEU A 409 5.86 -0.65 35.54
CA LEU A 409 5.02 0.46 36.03
C LEU A 409 5.76 1.80 36.00
N VAL A 410 7.02 1.83 36.45
CA VAL A 410 7.86 3.03 36.40
C VAL A 410 8.06 3.49 34.96
N GLY A 411 8.33 2.57 34.04
CA GLY A 411 8.48 2.89 32.62
C GLY A 411 7.22 3.50 32.01
N LEU A 412 6.05 2.92 32.32
CA LEU A 412 4.77 3.44 31.87
C LEU A 412 4.48 4.84 32.45
N GLN A 413 4.73 5.04 33.74
CA GLN A 413 4.54 6.32 34.43
C GLN A 413 5.49 7.42 33.94
N ALA A 414 6.74 7.07 33.61
CA ALA A 414 7.73 8.00 33.05
C ALA A 414 7.49 8.33 31.56
N GLY A 415 6.48 7.70 30.96
CA GLY A 415 6.06 7.99 29.59
C GLY A 415 6.85 7.23 28.52
N LEU A 416 7.65 6.21 28.83
CA LEU A 416 8.44 5.51 27.81
C LEU A 416 7.54 4.76 26.82
N PRO A 417 7.64 5.00 25.51
CA PRO A 417 6.80 4.35 24.52
C PRO A 417 7.18 2.89 24.23
N LEU A 418 8.43 2.49 24.51
CA LEU A 418 8.94 1.16 24.21
C LEU A 418 9.47 0.48 25.49
N LEU A 419 8.98 -0.73 25.79
CA LEU A 419 9.46 -1.56 26.89
C LEU A 419 9.72 -2.99 26.40
N LEU A 420 10.84 -3.58 26.83
CA LEU A 420 11.27 -4.91 26.40
C LEU A 420 11.58 -5.81 27.59
N TRP A 421 11.22 -7.09 27.50
CA TRP A 421 11.61 -8.08 28.51
C TRP A 421 11.67 -9.49 27.93
N SER A 422 12.49 -10.34 28.54
CA SER A 422 12.48 -11.78 28.26
C SER A 422 11.40 -12.47 29.11
N ARG A 423 10.61 -13.34 28.50
CA ARG A 423 9.55 -14.08 29.21
C ARG A 423 10.07 -15.26 30.05
N GLY A 424 11.26 -15.78 29.73
CA GLY A 424 11.78 -17.06 30.25
C GLY A 424 12.58 -17.02 31.54
N GLY A 425 12.64 -15.89 32.27
CA GLY A 425 13.29 -15.79 33.59
C GLY A 425 14.82 -15.98 33.61
N GLY A 426 15.44 -16.37 32.49
CA GLY A 426 16.87 -16.19 32.28
C GLY A 426 17.20 -14.71 32.28
N SER A 427 18.36 -14.35 32.85
CA SER A 427 18.99 -13.07 32.53
C SER A 427 18.83 -12.86 31.03
N ALA A 428 18.42 -11.67 30.59
CA ALA A 428 18.29 -11.33 29.18
C ALA A 428 19.68 -11.34 28.49
N GLY A 429 20.37 -12.48 28.48
CA GLY A 429 21.57 -12.74 27.69
C GLY A 429 21.29 -12.56 26.20
N ALA A 430 20.02 -12.60 25.78
CA ALA A 430 19.59 -12.32 24.43
C ALA A 430 19.44 -10.83 24.08
N SER A 431 19.64 -9.89 25.03
CA SER A 431 19.62 -8.45 24.76
C SER A 431 20.93 -7.78 25.18
N ALA A 432 22.05 -8.50 25.19
CA ALA A 432 23.36 -7.92 25.50
C ALA A 432 23.70 -6.72 24.60
N ALA A 433 23.18 -6.67 23.37
CA ALA A 433 23.52 -5.68 22.35
C ALA A 433 22.31 -4.93 21.73
N LEU A 434 21.29 -4.56 22.52
CA LEU A 434 20.38 -3.50 22.05
C LEU A 434 21.09 -2.15 22.15
N HIS A 435 21.87 -1.85 21.12
CA HIS A 435 22.48 -0.54 20.91
C HIS A 435 21.42 0.48 20.51
N GLU A 436 21.73 1.76 20.69
CA GLU A 436 20.90 2.88 20.20
C GLU A 436 20.59 2.75 18.69
N ASP A 437 21.43 2.02 17.95
CA ASP A 437 21.25 1.62 16.55
C ASP A 437 19.89 0.94 16.27
N VAL A 438 19.29 0.24 17.25
CA VAL A 438 17.97 -0.38 17.07
C VAL A 438 16.88 0.67 16.77
N LEU A 439 17.06 1.89 17.30
CA LEU A 439 16.16 3.02 17.21
C LEU A 439 16.40 3.88 15.96
N GLN A 440 17.35 3.53 15.09
CA GLN A 440 17.72 4.34 13.92
C GLN A 440 16.83 4.08 12.70
N GLY A 441 16.33 5.12 12.04
CA GLY A 441 15.48 4.97 10.85
C GLY A 441 14.01 5.26 11.17
N ASP A 442 13.11 4.84 10.29
CA ASP A 442 11.68 5.09 10.51
C ASP A 442 11.07 4.13 11.56
N LEU A 443 9.89 4.48 12.09
CA LEU A 443 9.23 3.70 13.14
C LEU A 443 8.90 2.25 12.71
N GLU A 444 8.65 2.02 11.41
CA GLU A 444 8.34 0.69 10.90
C GLU A 444 9.59 -0.19 10.79
N GLU A 445 10.74 0.41 10.47
CA GLU A 445 12.05 -0.25 10.53
C GLU A 445 12.44 -0.57 11.97
N VAL A 446 12.22 0.34 12.92
CA VAL A 446 12.44 0.11 14.35
C VAL A 446 11.59 -1.05 14.84
N LEU A 447 10.29 -1.02 14.56
CA LEU A 447 9.35 -2.09 14.90
C LEU A 447 9.77 -3.43 14.25
N GLY A 448 10.15 -3.38 12.97
CA GLY A 448 10.66 -4.54 12.24
C GLY A 448 11.86 -5.17 12.93
N ARG A 449 12.90 -4.38 13.25
CA ARG A 449 14.08 -4.88 13.96
C ARG A 449 13.74 -5.45 15.33
N LEU A 450 12.94 -4.75 16.13
CA LEU A 450 12.55 -5.20 17.48
C LEU A 450 11.79 -6.53 17.45
N THR A 451 10.91 -6.73 16.47
CA THR A 451 10.16 -7.97 16.34
C THR A 451 11.01 -9.11 15.76
N SER A 452 11.97 -8.81 14.87
CA SER A 452 12.92 -9.81 14.36
C SER A 452 13.89 -10.35 15.42
N LEU A 453 14.18 -9.59 16.49
CA LEU A 453 15.04 -10.06 17.58
C LEU A 453 14.49 -11.30 18.30
N ARG A 454 13.20 -11.59 18.16
CA ARG A 454 12.56 -12.81 18.70
C ARG A 454 13.01 -14.08 18.01
N SER A 455 13.33 -13.98 16.72
CA SER A 455 13.69 -15.10 15.86
C SER A 455 15.21 -15.28 15.75
N ALA A 456 16.00 -14.44 16.43
CA ALA A 456 17.46 -14.51 16.39
C ALA A 456 17.96 -15.77 17.12
N PRO A 457 18.75 -16.64 16.47
CA PRO A 457 19.34 -17.81 17.13
C PRO A 457 20.27 -17.37 18.27
N HIS A 458 20.20 -18.05 19.41
CA HIS A 458 21.13 -17.81 20.51
C HIS A 458 22.43 -18.58 20.24
N PRO A 459 23.62 -17.96 20.40
CA PRO A 459 24.87 -18.71 20.34
C PRO A 459 24.92 -19.70 21.52
N GLY A 460 24.74 -20.99 21.23
CA GLY A 460 24.71 -22.07 22.22
C GLY A 460 23.51 -23.03 22.11
N ASP A 461 22.52 -22.75 21.27
CA ASP A 461 21.42 -23.70 20.96
C ASP A 461 21.88 -24.76 19.94
N ASP A 462 22.75 -25.68 20.37
CA ASP A 462 23.16 -26.85 19.57
C ASP A 462 22.43 -28.15 19.98
N ASP A 463 21.54 -28.14 20.98
CA ASP A 463 20.78 -29.35 21.33
C ASP A 463 19.37 -29.02 21.87
N ALA A 464 18.37 -29.69 21.28
CA ALA A 464 16.96 -29.78 21.68
C ALA A 464 16.04 -28.55 21.46
N GLY A 465 15.61 -28.33 20.20
CA GLY A 465 14.24 -27.92 19.85
C GLY A 465 13.65 -26.61 20.42
N GLY A 466 14.44 -25.75 21.07
CA GLY A 466 13.99 -24.49 21.65
C GLY A 466 14.14 -23.33 20.67
N CYS A 467 13.04 -22.81 20.16
CA CYS A 467 13.04 -21.57 19.37
C CYS A 467 13.43 -20.36 20.26
N GLY A 468 14.69 -19.94 20.21
CA GLY A 468 15.16 -18.56 20.44
C GLY A 468 14.70 -17.80 21.70
N PRO A 469 15.15 -16.55 21.87
CA PRO A 469 14.75 -15.72 22.99
C PRO A 469 13.31 -15.21 22.84
N ARG A 470 12.43 -15.65 23.75
CA ARG A 470 11.04 -15.19 23.90
C ARG A 470 10.97 -13.73 24.38
N LEU A 471 11.25 -12.79 23.48
CA LEU A 471 11.29 -11.36 23.74
C LEU A 471 9.90 -10.73 23.55
N ALA A 472 9.35 -10.15 24.61
CA ALA A 472 8.15 -9.33 24.52
C ALA A 472 8.51 -7.89 24.13
N VAL A 473 7.67 -7.29 23.27
CA VAL A 473 7.81 -5.89 22.84
C VAL A 473 6.52 -5.17 23.19
N LEU A 474 6.59 -4.24 24.14
CA LEU A 474 5.54 -3.25 24.33
C LEU A 474 5.83 -2.04 23.43
N TRP A 475 4.84 -1.69 22.61
CA TRP A 475 4.89 -0.59 21.65
C TRP A 475 3.64 0.27 21.84
N ASP A 476 3.77 1.36 22.59
CA ASP A 476 2.65 2.24 22.92
C ASP A 476 2.73 3.55 22.10
N ASP A 477 1.98 3.60 20.99
CA ASP A 477 1.80 4.82 20.16
C ASP A 477 0.57 5.64 20.63
N PRO A 478 0.74 6.85 21.18
CA PRO A 478 -0.37 7.67 21.68
C PRO A 478 -1.31 8.17 20.59
N ASN A 479 -0.87 8.19 19.33
CA ASN A 479 -1.70 8.61 18.19
C ASN A 479 -2.59 7.47 17.67
N ARG A 480 -2.44 6.26 18.23
CA ARG A 480 -3.14 5.04 17.81
C ARG A 480 -4.05 4.47 18.89
N LEU A 481 -4.93 5.31 19.43
CA LEU A 481 -5.94 4.84 20.37
C LEU A 481 -7.09 4.15 19.61
N PRO A 482 -7.66 3.04 20.12
CA PRO A 482 -8.96 2.56 19.65
C PRO A 482 -10.01 3.64 19.96
N GLU A 483 -11.10 3.73 19.17
CA GLU A 483 -12.18 4.73 19.33
C GLU A 483 -12.38 5.10 20.81
N ILE A 484 -12.04 6.35 21.12
CA ILE A 484 -12.23 6.92 22.45
C ILE A 484 -13.76 6.97 22.64
N PRO A 485 -14.34 6.32 23.66
CA PRO A 485 -15.74 6.57 23.97
C PRO A 485 -15.91 8.06 24.23
N GLU A 486 -16.92 8.69 23.62
CA GLU A 486 -17.22 10.11 23.85
C GLU A 486 -17.24 10.39 25.36
N PRO A 487 -16.65 11.50 25.83
CA PRO A 487 -16.80 11.90 27.21
C PRO A 487 -18.31 11.98 27.50
N VAL A 488 -18.75 11.23 28.51
CA VAL A 488 -20.10 11.41 29.06
C VAL A 488 -20.15 12.85 29.56
N ALA A 489 -21.02 13.65 28.94
CA ALA A 489 -21.28 15.04 29.31
C ALA A 489 -21.78 15.15 30.75
#